data_AF-X5PV27-F1
#
_entry.id   AF-X5PV27-F1
#
_cell.length_a   1.000
_cell.length_b   1.000
_cell.length_c   1.000
_cell.angle_alpha   90.00
_cell.angle_beta   90.00
_cell.angle_gamma   90.00
#
_symmetry.space_group_name_H-M   'P 1'
#
loop_
_entity.id
_entity.type
_entity.pdbx_description
1 polymer ?
#
loop_
_entity_poly.entity_id
_entity_poly.type
_entity_poly.pdbx_seq_one_letter_code
_entity_poly.pdbx_strand_id
1 'polypeptide(L)'
;MTEGKYPGELASPEQIYELAEEYRRAATELLKLGRSGKPLTRAPFRLCAIHAIELYLTALLLRRGHNPNQLRKMQHDLSARTEHTLAAGLLLRAKTAKHLQSLSQNREYLVTRYGPEMAATASHITRLTATLEEVAVKVTVLIGLPPKAPAGPVAGGAAQGRDSAASLSAATANSTT
;
A
#
# COMPACT_ATOMS: atom_id res chain seq x y z
N MET A 1 -8.87 -19.48 16.05
CA MET A 1 -7.47 -19.72 15.64
C MET A 1 -7.50 -20.70 14.48
N THR A 2 -6.91 -20.34 13.34
CA THR A 2 -6.87 -21.14 12.10
C THR A 2 -5.65 -22.06 12.14
N GLU A 3 -5.68 -23.11 12.95
CA GLU A 3 -4.60 -24.09 12.95
C GLU A 3 -4.58 -24.85 11.61
N GLY A 4 -3.43 -24.79 10.92
CA GLY A 4 -3.15 -25.57 9.71
C GLY A 4 -3.42 -24.92 8.36
N LYS A 5 -4.07 -23.74 8.30
CA LYS A 5 -4.30 -23.03 7.02
C LYS A 5 -3.24 -21.96 6.76
N TYR A 6 -2.81 -21.85 5.51
CA TYR A 6 -1.79 -20.89 5.11
C TYR A 6 -2.33 -19.44 5.29
N PRO A 7 -1.51 -18.49 5.77
CA PRO A 7 -1.95 -17.09 5.91
C PRO A 7 -2.55 -16.52 4.61
N GLY A 8 -3.77 -15.99 4.70
CA GLY A 8 -4.51 -15.47 3.55
C GLY A 8 -5.33 -16.49 2.75
N GLU A 9 -5.27 -17.79 3.09
CA GLU A 9 -6.06 -18.84 2.42
C GLU A 9 -7.57 -18.67 2.59
N LEU A 10 -8.00 -18.04 3.69
CA LEU A 10 -9.40 -17.76 4.00
C LEU A 10 -9.80 -16.30 3.79
N ALA A 11 -8.89 -15.46 3.29
CA ALA A 11 -9.19 -14.05 3.11
C ALA A 11 -10.25 -13.85 2.03
N SER A 12 -11.30 -13.12 2.36
CA SER A 12 -12.34 -12.79 1.38
C SER A 12 -11.83 -11.73 0.38
N PRO A 13 -12.43 -11.62 -0.82
CA PRO A 13 -12.12 -10.55 -1.75
C PRO A 13 -12.20 -9.15 -1.12
N GLU A 14 -13.18 -8.92 -0.25
CA GLU A 14 -13.39 -7.66 0.47
C GLU A 14 -12.25 -7.37 1.45
N GLN A 15 -11.83 -8.37 2.23
CA GLN A 15 -10.71 -8.20 3.18
C GLN A 15 -9.40 -7.86 2.46
N ILE A 16 -9.14 -8.51 1.31
CA ILE A 16 -7.96 -8.18 0.49
C ILE A 16 -8.07 -6.79 -0.13
N TYR A 17 -9.27 -6.40 -0.57
CA TYR A 17 -9.53 -5.04 -1.06
C TYR A 17 -9.32 -3.99 0.04
N GLU A 18 -9.82 -4.22 1.25
CA GLU A 18 -9.62 -3.32 2.40
C GLU A 18 -8.14 -3.18 2.72
N LEU A 19 -7.38 -4.27 2.69
CA LEU A 19 -5.93 -4.23 2.84
C LEU A 19 -5.27 -3.41 1.72
N ALA A 20 -5.70 -3.57 0.46
CA ALA A 20 -5.22 -2.77 -0.66
C ALA A 20 -5.46 -1.26 -0.43
N GLU A 21 -6.61 -0.91 0.12
CA GLU A 21 -6.98 0.46 0.48
C GLU A 21 -6.07 1.02 1.57
N GLU A 22 -5.74 0.26 2.62
CA GLU A 22 -4.80 0.70 3.66
C GLU A 22 -3.38 0.93 3.09
N TYR A 23 -2.90 0.04 2.22
CA TYR A 23 -1.61 0.25 1.55
C TYR A 23 -1.64 1.44 0.58
N ARG A 24 -2.77 1.70 -0.09
CA ARG A 24 -2.94 2.90 -0.93
C ARG A 24 -2.88 4.17 -0.09
N ARG A 25 -3.56 4.22 1.06
CA ARG A 25 -3.48 5.37 1.98
C ARG A 25 -2.06 5.57 2.50
N ALA A 26 -1.39 4.50 2.92
CA ALA A 26 0.01 4.57 3.33
C ALA A 26 0.91 5.11 2.21
N ALA A 27 0.72 4.64 0.97
CA ALA A 27 1.45 5.16 -0.19
C ALA A 27 1.23 6.68 -0.37
N THR A 28 -0.01 7.16 -0.27
CA THR A 28 -0.32 8.59 -0.37
C THR A 28 0.42 9.43 0.68
N GLU A 29 0.51 8.97 1.92
CA GLU A 29 1.26 9.67 2.96
C GLU A 29 2.77 9.61 2.73
N LEU A 30 3.31 8.45 2.36
CA LEU A 30 4.74 8.27 2.06
C LEU A 30 5.18 9.09 0.84
N LEU A 31 4.27 9.34 -0.11
CA LEU A 31 4.51 10.22 -1.25
C LEU A 31 4.80 11.67 -0.81
N LYS A 32 4.36 12.11 0.36
CA LYS A 32 4.67 13.47 0.85
C LYS A 32 6.10 13.58 1.39
N LEU A 33 6.68 12.46 1.85
CA LEU A 33 7.97 12.45 2.53
C LEU A 33 9.19 12.41 1.60
N GLY A 34 9.00 12.02 0.34
CA GLY A 34 10.12 11.89 -0.58
C GLY A 34 10.65 13.23 -1.07
N ARG A 35 11.93 13.25 -1.43
CA ARG A 35 12.67 14.45 -1.81
C ARG A 35 13.04 14.42 -3.29
N SER A 36 12.97 15.57 -3.95
CA SER A 36 13.43 15.72 -5.33
C SER A 36 14.92 15.39 -5.44
N GLY A 37 15.32 14.76 -6.55
CA GLY A 37 16.71 14.34 -6.78
C GLY A 37 17.25 13.25 -5.84
N LYS A 38 16.43 12.71 -4.91
CA LYS A 38 16.84 11.64 -3.99
C LYS A 38 15.93 10.40 -4.13
N PRO A 39 16.13 9.56 -5.16
CA PRO A 39 15.23 8.44 -5.49
C PRO A 39 14.97 7.47 -4.35
N LEU A 40 15.98 7.18 -3.51
CA LEU A 40 15.86 6.28 -2.36
C LEU A 40 14.76 6.70 -1.39
N THR A 41 14.53 8.01 -1.22
CA THR A 41 13.47 8.53 -0.33
C THR A 41 12.06 8.21 -0.82
N ARG A 42 11.92 7.78 -2.07
CA ARG A 42 10.66 7.34 -2.68
C ARG A 42 10.46 5.82 -2.63
N ALA A 43 11.46 5.05 -2.20
CA ALA A 43 11.37 3.59 -2.14
C ALA A 43 10.19 3.10 -1.25
N PRO A 44 9.93 3.67 -0.06
CA PRO A 44 8.76 3.27 0.74
C PRO A 44 7.43 3.50 0.01
N PHE A 45 7.25 4.66 -0.61
CA PHE A 45 6.07 4.96 -1.43
C PHE A 45 5.90 3.91 -2.54
N ARG A 46 6.97 3.60 -3.28
CA ARG A 46 6.94 2.62 -4.37
C ARG A 46 6.52 1.25 -3.89
N LEU A 47 7.09 0.78 -2.78
CA LEU A 47 6.77 -0.51 -2.21
C LEU A 47 5.28 -0.60 -1.87
N CYS A 48 4.76 0.39 -1.14
CA CYS A 48 3.35 0.45 -0.77
C CYS A 48 2.43 0.55 -2.00
N ALA A 49 2.79 1.37 -3.01
CA ALA A 49 2.00 1.53 -4.21
C ALA A 49 1.94 0.25 -5.06
N ILE A 50 3.07 -0.40 -5.29
CA ILE A 50 3.16 -1.66 -6.05
C ILE A 50 2.40 -2.77 -5.30
N HIS A 51 2.53 -2.81 -3.97
CA HIS A 51 1.82 -3.80 -3.17
C HIS A 51 0.31 -3.55 -3.12
N ALA A 52 -0.14 -2.30 -3.04
CA ALA A 52 -1.56 -1.97 -3.15
C ALA A 52 -2.14 -2.42 -4.50
N ILE A 53 -1.43 -2.17 -5.61
CA ILE A 53 -1.81 -2.65 -6.95
C ILE A 53 -1.95 -4.18 -6.95
N GLU A 54 -0.97 -4.90 -6.42
CA GLU A 54 -1.01 -6.37 -6.32
C GLU A 54 -2.25 -6.87 -5.57
N LEU A 55 -2.59 -6.22 -4.45
CA LEU A 55 -3.74 -6.58 -3.64
C LEU A 55 -5.06 -6.25 -4.35
N TYR A 56 -5.19 -5.12 -5.05
CA TYR A 56 -6.38 -4.84 -5.87
C TYR A 56 -6.61 -5.91 -6.94
N LEU A 57 -5.55 -6.26 -7.69
CA LEU A 57 -5.67 -7.30 -8.71
C LEU A 57 -6.04 -8.65 -8.06
N THR A 58 -5.42 -8.98 -6.93
CA THR A 58 -5.72 -10.20 -6.17
C THR A 58 -7.17 -10.24 -5.68
N ALA A 59 -7.69 -9.14 -5.14
CA ALA A 59 -9.07 -9.02 -4.70
C ALA A 59 -10.06 -9.26 -5.84
N LEU A 60 -9.80 -8.68 -7.02
CA LEU A 60 -10.62 -8.92 -8.21
C LEU A 60 -10.58 -10.39 -8.64
N LEU A 61 -9.40 -11.01 -8.65
CA LEU A 61 -9.27 -12.42 -9.04
C LEU A 61 -10.00 -13.34 -8.05
N LEU A 62 -9.90 -13.08 -6.74
CA LEU A 62 -10.67 -13.81 -5.73
C LEU A 62 -12.18 -13.63 -5.93
N ARG A 63 -12.65 -12.40 -6.18
CA ARG A 63 -14.06 -12.12 -6.49
C ARG A 63 -14.57 -12.91 -7.71
N ARG A 64 -13.67 -13.23 -8.64
CA ARG A 64 -13.95 -13.99 -9.87
C ARG A 64 -13.74 -15.50 -9.70
N GLY A 65 -13.48 -15.98 -8.49
CA GLY A 65 -13.38 -17.41 -8.16
C GLY A 65 -12.00 -18.03 -8.37
N HIS A 66 -10.95 -17.23 -8.60
CA HIS A 66 -9.59 -17.77 -8.67
C HIS A 66 -9.15 -18.36 -7.32
N ASN A 67 -8.42 -19.47 -7.38
CA ASN A 67 -7.96 -20.18 -6.19
C ASN A 67 -6.80 -19.41 -5.50
N PRO A 68 -6.84 -19.17 -4.17
CA PRO A 68 -5.76 -18.51 -3.43
C PRO A 68 -4.37 -19.13 -3.66
N ASN A 69 -4.27 -20.46 -3.84
CA ASN A 69 -3.01 -21.15 -4.11
C ASN A 69 -2.44 -20.81 -5.48
N GLN A 70 -3.28 -20.61 -6.49
CA GLN A 70 -2.84 -20.15 -7.81
C GLN A 70 -2.32 -18.72 -7.72
N LEU A 71 -3.04 -17.85 -7.02
CA LEU A 71 -2.62 -16.46 -6.83
C LEU A 71 -1.28 -16.37 -6.08
N ARG A 72 -1.05 -17.20 -5.06
CA ARG A 72 0.23 -17.26 -4.35
C ARG A 72 1.39 -17.70 -5.24
N LYS A 73 1.17 -18.66 -6.15
CA LYS A 73 2.20 -19.12 -7.09
C LYS A 73 2.66 -18.03 -8.05
N MET A 74 1.84 -17.01 -8.29
CA MET A 74 2.18 -15.85 -9.10
C MET A 74 3.12 -14.87 -8.37
N GLN A 75 3.42 -15.07 -7.07
CA GLN A 75 4.34 -14.24 -6.28
C GLN A 75 4.10 -12.73 -6.46
N HIS A 76 5.08 -11.95 -6.92
CA HIS A 76 4.96 -10.52 -7.22
C HIS A 76 4.87 -10.23 -8.73
N ASP A 77 4.44 -11.21 -9.52
CA ASP A 77 4.23 -11.04 -10.96
C ASP A 77 2.91 -10.27 -11.22
N LEU A 78 3.04 -8.95 -11.33
CA LEU A 78 1.99 -8.05 -11.77
C LEU A 78 1.61 -8.26 -13.24
N SER A 79 2.54 -8.71 -14.10
CA SER A 79 2.22 -8.99 -15.50
C SER A 79 1.20 -10.13 -15.58
N ALA A 80 1.49 -11.25 -14.93
CA ALA A 80 0.58 -12.39 -14.89
C ALA A 80 -0.76 -12.03 -14.23
N ARG A 81 -0.76 -11.29 -13.11
CA ARG A 81 -2.00 -10.82 -12.48
C ARG A 81 -2.83 -9.90 -13.37
N THR A 82 -2.15 -9.03 -14.11
CA THR A 82 -2.81 -8.15 -15.08
C THR A 82 -3.48 -8.98 -16.17
N GLU A 83 -2.79 -9.95 -16.75
CA GLU A 83 -3.37 -10.82 -17.78
C GLU A 83 -4.65 -11.52 -17.31
N HIS A 84 -4.61 -12.16 -16.13
CA HIS A 84 -5.79 -12.80 -15.57
C HIS A 84 -6.92 -11.82 -15.25
N THR A 85 -6.61 -10.63 -14.72
CA THR A 85 -7.66 -9.63 -14.41
C THR A 85 -8.27 -9.02 -15.66
N LEU A 86 -7.49 -8.81 -16.73
CA LEU A 86 -8.01 -8.38 -18.03
C LEU A 86 -8.98 -9.43 -18.59
N ALA A 87 -8.62 -10.72 -18.55
CA ALA A 87 -9.50 -11.82 -18.93
C ALA A 87 -10.76 -11.89 -18.04
N ALA A 88 -10.67 -11.45 -16.79
CA ALA A 88 -11.78 -11.38 -15.85
C ALA A 88 -12.61 -10.06 -15.92
N GLY A 89 -12.41 -9.27 -16.97
CA GLY A 89 -13.22 -8.08 -17.29
C GLY A 89 -12.66 -6.75 -16.79
N LEU A 90 -11.42 -6.71 -16.28
CA LEU A 90 -10.75 -5.44 -15.97
C LEU A 90 -10.37 -4.73 -17.28
N LEU A 91 -10.88 -3.52 -17.49
CA LEU A 91 -10.57 -2.73 -18.69
C LEU A 91 -9.58 -1.64 -18.35
N LEU A 92 -8.28 -1.85 -18.59
CA LEU A 92 -7.25 -0.82 -18.36
C LEU A 92 -6.92 -0.03 -19.62
N ARG A 93 -6.46 1.22 -19.46
CA ARG A 93 -5.79 1.95 -20.55
C ARG A 93 -4.56 1.17 -20.97
N ALA A 94 -4.27 1.13 -22.28
CA ALA A 94 -3.11 0.41 -22.82
C ALA A 94 -1.79 0.78 -22.13
N LYS A 95 -1.58 2.07 -21.83
CA LYS A 95 -0.38 2.57 -21.13
C LYS A 95 -0.23 2.02 -19.71
N THR A 96 -1.34 1.74 -19.04
CA THR A 96 -1.43 1.22 -17.66
C THR A 96 -1.12 -0.27 -17.66
N ALA A 97 -1.75 -1.04 -18.56
CA ALA A 97 -1.44 -2.45 -18.75
C ALA A 97 0.05 -2.66 -19.11
N LYS A 98 0.58 -1.88 -20.06
CA LYS A 98 2.01 -1.91 -20.41
C LYS A 98 2.92 -1.52 -19.23
N HIS A 99 2.48 -0.61 -18.38
CA HIS A 99 3.25 -0.23 -17.19
C HIS A 99 3.32 -1.37 -16.17
N LEU A 100 2.19 -2.04 -15.89
CA LEU A 100 2.15 -3.20 -15.00
C LEU A 100 3.09 -4.33 -15.46
N GLN A 101 3.12 -4.59 -16.78
CA GLN A 101 4.09 -5.53 -17.37
C GLN A 101 5.53 -5.09 -17.11
N SER A 102 5.85 -3.81 -17.32
CA SER A 102 7.21 -3.29 -17.09
C SER A 102 7.65 -3.35 -15.63
N LEU A 103 6.73 -3.18 -14.67
CA LEU A 103 7.04 -3.30 -13.23
C LEU A 103 7.54 -4.71 -12.89
N SER A 104 6.95 -5.74 -13.50
CA SER A 104 7.38 -7.13 -13.34
C SER A 104 8.68 -7.43 -14.08
N GLN A 105 8.81 -6.99 -15.34
CA GLN A 105 10.03 -7.19 -16.14
C GLN A 105 11.26 -6.56 -15.47
N ASN A 106 11.11 -5.35 -14.96
CA ASN A 106 12.17 -4.63 -14.24
C ASN A 106 12.35 -5.10 -12.80
N ARG A 107 11.52 -6.05 -12.34
CA ARG A 107 11.49 -6.57 -10.96
C ARG A 107 11.44 -5.42 -9.94
N GLU A 108 10.64 -4.38 -10.21
CA GLU A 108 10.67 -3.13 -9.43
C GLU A 108 10.32 -3.39 -7.95
N TYR A 109 9.49 -4.38 -7.66
CA TYR A 109 9.21 -4.84 -6.29
C TYR A 109 10.46 -5.37 -5.56
N LEU A 110 11.31 -6.13 -6.25
CA LEU A 110 12.57 -6.65 -5.70
C LEU A 110 13.60 -5.52 -5.54
N VAL A 111 13.79 -4.73 -6.59
CA VAL A 111 14.73 -3.60 -6.60
C VAL A 111 14.42 -2.59 -5.50
N THR A 112 13.14 -2.29 -5.27
CA THR A 112 12.73 -1.36 -4.21
C THR A 112 13.14 -1.82 -2.80
N ARG A 113 13.25 -3.13 -2.58
CA ARG A 113 13.61 -3.71 -1.26
C ARG A 113 15.09 -3.94 -1.07
N TYR A 114 15.80 -4.31 -2.14
CA TYR A 114 17.17 -4.81 -2.03
C TYR A 114 18.21 -4.05 -2.85
N GLY A 115 17.78 -3.21 -3.79
CA GLY A 115 18.67 -2.51 -4.71
C GLY A 115 18.65 -0.99 -4.53
N PRO A 116 19.07 -0.43 -3.38
CA PRO A 116 19.18 1.02 -3.22
C PRO A 116 20.08 1.68 -4.29
N GLU A 117 21.11 0.97 -4.77
CA GLU A 117 21.98 1.36 -5.88
C GLU A 117 21.25 1.47 -7.22
N MET A 118 20.13 0.78 -7.37
CA MET A 118 19.28 0.78 -8.56
C MET A 118 18.07 1.72 -8.45
N ALA A 119 17.91 2.46 -7.34
CA ALA A 119 16.72 3.28 -7.07
C ALA A 119 16.42 4.33 -8.16
N ALA A 120 17.43 4.77 -8.91
CA ALA A 120 17.29 5.71 -10.03
C ALA A 120 16.65 5.09 -11.29
N THR A 121 16.65 3.76 -11.41
CA THR A 121 16.08 3.03 -12.57
C THR A 121 14.57 2.78 -12.45
N ALA A 122 13.99 3.05 -11.27
CA ALA A 122 12.60 2.80 -10.97
C ALA A 122 11.65 3.74 -11.74
N SER A 123 10.43 3.27 -12.01
CA SER A 123 9.44 3.97 -12.85
C SER A 123 9.16 5.40 -12.40
N HIS A 124 8.78 6.31 -13.29
CA HIS A 124 8.43 7.67 -12.87
C HIS A 124 7.29 7.67 -11.83
N ILE A 125 7.43 8.48 -10.77
CA ILE A 125 6.48 8.56 -9.66
C ILE A 125 5.06 8.88 -10.16
N THR A 126 4.93 9.86 -11.05
CA THR A 126 3.64 10.24 -11.65
C THR A 126 2.99 9.08 -12.40
N ARG A 127 3.78 8.25 -13.10
CA ARG A 127 3.29 7.07 -13.82
C ARG A 127 2.80 6.00 -12.85
N LEU A 128 3.53 5.75 -11.76
CA LEU A 128 3.13 4.80 -10.72
C LEU A 128 1.86 5.25 -10.00
N THR A 129 1.76 6.52 -9.61
CA THR A 129 0.54 7.10 -9.01
C THR A 129 -0.65 6.96 -9.94
N ALA A 130 -0.53 7.33 -11.21
CA ALA A 130 -1.62 7.20 -12.18
C ALA A 130 -2.06 5.74 -12.40
N THR A 131 -1.11 4.80 -12.33
CA THR A 131 -1.39 3.36 -12.45
C THR A 131 -2.15 2.85 -11.23
N LEU A 132 -1.69 3.21 -10.03
CA LEU A 132 -2.35 2.87 -8.76
C LEU A 132 -3.79 3.38 -8.74
N GLU A 133 -4.02 4.65 -9.08
CA GLU A 133 -5.36 5.25 -9.07
C GLU A 133 -6.29 4.60 -10.10
N GLU A 134 -5.81 4.35 -11.32
CA GLU A 134 -6.63 3.69 -12.34
C GLU A 134 -7.02 2.26 -11.94
N VAL A 135 -6.07 1.48 -11.40
CA VAL A 135 -6.34 0.11 -10.94
C VAL A 135 -7.33 0.13 -9.77
N ALA A 136 -7.11 1.00 -8.77
CA ALA A 136 -7.98 1.13 -7.61
C ALA A 136 -9.43 1.42 -8.03
N VAL A 137 -9.64 2.51 -8.78
CA VAL A 137 -10.98 2.93 -9.23
C VAL A 137 -11.71 1.81 -9.98
N LYS A 138 -11.03 1.15 -10.92
CA LYS A 138 -11.66 0.14 -11.77
C LYS A 138 -11.93 -1.16 -11.03
N VAL A 139 -11.04 -1.56 -10.13
CA VAL A 139 -11.26 -2.73 -9.28
C VAL A 139 -12.40 -2.49 -8.29
N THR A 140 -12.48 -1.31 -7.66
CA THR A 140 -13.59 -0.95 -6.77
C THR A 140 -14.96 -1.16 -7.44
N VAL A 141 -15.11 -0.67 -8.68
CA VAL A 141 -16.33 -0.87 -9.47
C VAL A 141 -16.63 -2.35 -9.69
N LEU A 142 -15.62 -3.15 -10.03
CA LEU A 142 -15.80 -4.58 -10.34
C LEU A 142 -16.00 -5.47 -9.11
N ILE A 143 -15.54 -5.04 -7.93
CA ILE A 143 -15.81 -5.73 -6.67
C ILE A 143 -17.22 -5.42 -6.14
N GLY A 144 -17.86 -4.36 -6.67
CA GLY A 144 -19.22 -3.94 -6.30
C GLY A 144 -19.27 -3.14 -5.00
N LEU A 145 -18.16 -2.53 -4.58
CA LEU A 145 -18.08 -1.72 -3.36
C LEU A 145 -18.24 -0.23 -3.70
N PRO A 146 -18.88 0.57 -2.83
CA PRO A 146 -18.89 2.01 -2.99
C PRO A 146 -17.45 2.55 -2.91
N PRO A 147 -17.07 3.52 -3.77
CA PRO A 147 -15.74 4.13 -3.68
C PRO A 147 -15.56 4.78 -2.31
N LYS A 148 -14.53 4.33 -1.58
CA LYS A 148 -14.17 4.91 -0.29
C LYS A 148 -13.61 6.30 -0.55
N ALA A 149 -14.26 7.32 0.01
CA ALA A 149 -13.79 8.70 -0.09
C ALA A 149 -12.35 8.79 0.41
N PRO A 150 -11.50 9.65 -0.19
CA PRO A 150 -10.18 9.91 0.35
C PRO A 150 -10.34 10.36 1.80
N ALA A 151 -9.61 9.70 2.71
CA ALA A 151 -9.64 10.05 4.13
C ALA A 151 -9.36 11.55 4.24
N GLY A 152 -10.35 12.32 4.71
CA GLY A 152 -10.17 13.72 5.05
C GLY A 152 -9.04 13.87 6.08
N PRO A 153 -8.51 15.09 6.27
CA PRO A 153 -7.43 15.30 7.22
C PRO A 153 -7.88 14.77 8.57
N VAL A 154 -7.11 13.81 9.10
CA VAL A 154 -7.28 13.32 10.46
C VAL A 154 -7.05 14.54 11.35
N ALA A 155 -8.13 15.11 11.87
CA ALA A 155 -8.07 16.25 12.77
C ALA A 155 -7.21 15.82 13.96
N GLY A 156 -6.03 16.44 14.06
CA GLY A 156 -5.09 16.19 15.14
C GLY A 156 -5.79 16.36 16.47
N GLY A 157 -5.72 15.33 17.31
CA GLY A 157 -6.17 15.40 18.69
C GLY A 157 -5.47 16.56 19.37
N ALA A 158 -6.26 17.55 19.78
CA ALA A 158 -5.81 18.66 20.60
C ALA A 158 -5.15 18.09 21.86
N ALA A 159 -3.86 18.36 22.02
CA ALA A 159 -3.16 18.21 23.29
C ALA A 159 -3.82 19.16 24.29
N GLN A 160 -4.67 18.62 25.15
CA GLN A 160 -5.31 19.38 26.21
C GLN A 160 -4.36 19.38 27.41
N GLY A 161 -3.58 20.47 27.50
CA GLY A 161 -2.89 20.84 28.72
C GLY A 161 -3.89 20.95 29.86
N ARG A 162 -3.59 20.28 30.96
CA ARG A 162 -4.15 20.59 32.27
C ARG A 162 -3.00 20.71 33.24
N ASP A 163 -2.64 21.97 33.48
CA ASP A 163 -1.99 22.37 34.71
C ASP A 163 -2.89 21.98 35.88
N SER A 164 -2.31 21.31 36.87
CA SER A 164 -2.85 21.27 38.23
C SER A 164 -1.68 21.23 39.19
N ALA A 165 -1.34 22.43 39.64
CA ALA A 165 -0.58 22.66 40.84
C ALA A 165 -1.43 22.27 42.06
N ALA A 166 -0.89 21.41 42.92
CA ALA A 166 -1.22 21.35 44.34
C ALA A 166 -0.13 20.58 45.10
N SER A 167 0.80 21.37 45.63
CA SER A 167 1.48 21.29 46.93
C SER A 167 1.40 20.01 47.77
N LEU A 168 2.57 19.57 48.28
CA LEU A 168 2.79 19.39 49.73
C LEU A 168 4.29 19.25 50.08
N SER A 169 4.68 20.01 51.10
CA SER A 169 5.99 20.21 51.71
C SER A 169 6.63 18.94 52.30
N ALA A 170 7.97 18.92 52.39
CA ALA A 170 8.69 19.14 53.66
C ALA A 170 10.21 18.87 53.54
N ALA A 171 10.98 19.90 53.92
CA ALA A 171 12.21 19.91 54.71
C ALA A 171 13.19 18.72 54.64
N THR A 172 14.45 19.00 54.30
CA THR A 172 15.49 19.16 55.33
C THR A 172 16.76 19.79 54.76
N ALA A 173 17.20 20.85 55.43
CA ALA A 173 18.51 21.46 55.28
C ALA A 173 19.55 20.67 56.07
N ASN A 174 20.76 20.55 55.50
CA ASN A 174 22.05 20.32 56.14
C ASN A 174 23.09 20.14 55.00
N SER A 175 24.30 20.66 54.98
CA SER A 175 25.07 21.58 55.82
C SER A 175 26.30 22.03 55.01
N THR A 176 26.92 23.14 55.40
CA THR A 176 28.39 23.41 55.42
C THR A 176 29.24 22.91 54.25
N THR A 177 29.99 23.74 53.53
CA THR A 177 31.05 24.65 54.01
C THR A 177 31.43 25.61 52.90
#